data_AF-A0A1G8RNC6-F1
#
_entry.id   AF-A0A1G8RNC6-F1
#
_cell.length_a   1.000
_cell.length_b   1.000
_cell.length_c   1.000
_cell.angle_alpha   90.00
_cell.angle_beta   90.00
_cell.angle_gamma   90.00
#
_symmetry.space_group_name_H-M   'P 1'
#
loop_
_entity.id
_entity.type
_entity.pdbx_description
1 polymer ?
#
loop_
_entity_poly.entity_id
_entity_poly.type
_entity_poly.pdbx_seq_one_letter_code
_entity_poly.pdbx_strand_id
1 'polypeptide(L)'
;MKSKQEALVRAMADLATESILFEVILTPKPGLVDAKDPGSHRDMDIFTFVRSAVSLSHGFREFFLAGFTGEEDLPALFAQIRPLGMEVEEKMFDATGKVNTHKGIIFSMGIILAALGRYARIREGEGPYIPEETEAVLQLVTQMTQGLVSKDFQSLAHRPPATHGERLYVDAIEETEYRQINGLDFTIADKGKYLGKAKYNESAVRLYSVKGDTEDKYIYAFWDWEGFFYVLNE
;
A
#
# COMPACT_ATOMS: atom_id res chain seq x y z
N MET A 1 17.01 -15.33 26.55
CA MET A 1 16.68 -14.11 25.78
C MET A 1 16.98 -14.27 24.30
N LYS A 2 18.23 -14.53 23.87
CA LYS A 2 18.57 -14.68 22.42
C LYS A 2 17.72 -15.71 21.65
N SER A 3 17.45 -16.89 22.22
CA SER A 3 16.66 -17.92 21.53
C SER A 3 15.19 -17.55 21.30
N LYS A 4 14.57 -16.77 22.22
CA LYS A 4 13.18 -16.32 22.06
C LYS A 4 13.07 -15.25 20.98
N GLN A 5 14.05 -14.35 20.90
CA GLN A 5 14.11 -13.31 19.87
C GLN A 5 14.31 -13.93 18.48
N GLU A 6 15.24 -14.88 18.36
CA GLU A 6 15.45 -15.62 17.11
C GLU A 6 14.19 -16.41 16.69
N ALA A 7 13.48 -17.02 17.64
CA ALA A 7 12.23 -17.71 17.37
C ALA A 7 11.14 -16.76 16.85
N LEU A 8 11.00 -15.56 17.45
CA LEU A 8 10.04 -14.56 17.00
C LEU A 8 10.37 -14.03 15.60
N VAL A 9 11.64 -13.70 15.35
CA VAL A 9 12.13 -13.26 14.03
C VAL A 9 11.80 -14.29 12.94
N ARG A 10 12.04 -15.58 13.23
CA ARG A 10 11.70 -16.68 12.30
C ARG A 10 10.20 -16.79 12.09
N ALA A 11 9.41 -16.82 13.18
CA ALA A 11 7.96 -16.96 13.10
C ALA A 11 7.32 -15.87 12.24
N MET A 12 7.78 -14.62 12.35
CA MET A 12 7.23 -13.52 11.57
C MET A 12 7.62 -13.57 10.09
N ALA A 13 8.85 -14.00 9.79
CA ALA A 13 9.27 -14.23 8.40
C ALA A 13 8.51 -15.40 7.75
N ASP A 14 8.28 -16.47 8.51
CA ASP A 14 7.54 -17.65 8.05
C ASP A 14 6.07 -17.29 7.78
N LEU A 15 5.41 -16.56 8.69
CA LEU A 15 4.04 -16.07 8.50
C LEU A 15 3.92 -15.14 7.29
N ALA A 16 4.88 -14.22 7.08
CA ALA A 16 4.89 -13.35 5.91
C ALA A 16 5.05 -14.17 4.61
N THR A 17 5.95 -15.16 4.61
CA THR A 17 6.16 -16.06 3.45
C THR A 17 4.91 -16.89 3.17
N GLU A 18 4.30 -17.47 4.20
CA GLU A 18 3.06 -18.23 4.11
C GLU A 18 1.91 -17.37 3.59
N SER A 19 1.79 -16.12 4.06
CA SER A 19 0.72 -15.22 3.62
C SER A 19 0.74 -14.95 2.11
N ILE A 20 1.92 -14.77 1.51
CA ILE A 20 2.04 -14.50 0.07
C ILE A 20 1.93 -15.79 -0.77
N LEU A 21 2.28 -16.95 -0.19
CA LEU A 21 1.98 -18.24 -0.81
C LEU A 21 0.47 -18.52 -0.80
N PHE A 22 -0.23 -18.16 0.28
CA PHE A 22 -1.68 -18.25 0.31
C PHE A 22 -2.34 -17.27 -0.66
N GLU A 23 -1.82 -16.04 -0.76
CA GLU A 23 -2.33 -15.01 -1.67
C GLU A 23 -2.41 -15.49 -3.12
N VAL A 24 -1.38 -16.20 -3.61
CA VAL A 24 -1.38 -16.68 -5.01
C VAL A 24 -2.31 -17.86 -5.25
N ILE A 25 -2.62 -18.68 -4.23
CA ILE A 25 -3.53 -19.83 -4.40
C ILE A 25 -5.01 -19.49 -4.21
N LEU A 26 -5.33 -18.25 -3.82
CA LEU A 26 -6.72 -17.79 -3.75
C LEU A 26 -7.28 -17.68 -5.17
N THR A 27 -8.35 -18.42 -5.47
CA THR A 27 -8.98 -18.46 -6.79
C THR A 27 -10.50 -18.29 -6.65
N PRO A 28 -11.16 -17.49 -7.52
CA PRO A 28 -10.61 -16.77 -8.67
C PRO A 28 -10.03 -15.38 -8.33
N LYS A 29 -8.99 -14.95 -9.06
CA LYS A 29 -8.48 -13.57 -9.03
C LYS A 29 -8.51 -12.94 -10.44
N PRO A 30 -9.65 -12.34 -10.85
CA PRO A 30 -9.82 -11.81 -12.20
C PRO A 30 -8.67 -10.86 -12.61
N GLY A 31 -7.98 -11.21 -13.70
CA GLY A 31 -6.89 -10.42 -14.27
C GLY A 31 -5.53 -10.57 -13.58
N LEU A 32 -5.47 -11.20 -12.41
CA LEU A 32 -4.23 -11.49 -11.68
C LEU A 32 -3.84 -12.96 -11.84
N VAL A 33 -2.60 -13.29 -11.50
CA VAL A 33 -2.15 -14.68 -11.41
C VAL A 33 -2.81 -15.36 -10.20
N ASP A 34 -3.35 -16.56 -10.43
CA ASP A 34 -3.80 -17.47 -9.39
C ASP A 34 -3.48 -18.94 -9.68
N ALA A 35 -4.03 -19.87 -8.89
CA ALA A 35 -3.82 -21.31 -9.07
C ALA A 35 -4.48 -21.89 -10.33
N LYS A 36 -5.42 -21.18 -10.94
CA LYS A 36 -6.15 -21.64 -12.13
C LYS A 36 -5.44 -21.17 -13.40
N ASP A 37 -5.08 -19.89 -13.48
CA ASP A 37 -4.49 -19.31 -14.69
C ASP A 37 -3.63 -18.07 -14.39
N PRO A 38 -2.76 -17.64 -15.34
CA PRO A 38 -1.94 -16.43 -15.16
C PRO A 38 -2.73 -15.11 -15.28
N GLY A 39 -4.07 -15.16 -15.37
CA GLY A 39 -4.90 -13.98 -15.59
C GLY A 39 -4.55 -13.27 -16.91
N SER A 40 -4.32 -11.96 -16.84
CA SER A 40 -3.94 -11.14 -18.00
C SER A 40 -2.45 -11.20 -18.33
N HIS A 41 -1.64 -11.88 -17.50
CA HIS A 41 -0.19 -11.90 -17.64
C HIS A 41 0.28 -12.90 -18.68
N ARG A 42 1.40 -12.58 -19.35
CA ARG A 42 2.07 -13.45 -20.33
C ARG A 42 3.50 -13.81 -19.93
N ASP A 43 4.01 -13.16 -18.90
CA ASP A 43 5.39 -13.18 -18.42
C ASP A 43 5.53 -13.87 -17.05
N MET A 44 4.42 -14.19 -16.38
CA MET A 44 4.38 -14.84 -15.07
C MET A 44 3.24 -15.83 -14.95
N ASP A 45 3.43 -16.80 -14.06
CA ASP A 45 2.46 -17.81 -13.65
C ASP A 45 2.62 -18.07 -12.15
N ILE A 46 1.81 -19.00 -11.63
CA ILE A 46 1.88 -19.41 -10.22
C ILE A 46 3.30 -19.88 -9.81
N PHE A 47 4.06 -20.54 -10.68
CA PHE A 47 5.40 -21.02 -10.34
C PHE A 47 6.42 -19.88 -10.27
N THR A 48 6.23 -18.80 -11.05
CA THR A 48 6.99 -17.55 -10.88
C THR A 48 6.68 -16.91 -9.52
N PHE A 49 5.42 -16.89 -9.09
CA PHE A 49 5.03 -16.41 -7.75
C PHE A 49 5.60 -17.26 -6.61
N VAL A 50 5.58 -18.59 -6.74
CA VAL A 50 6.18 -19.49 -5.72
C VAL A 50 7.69 -19.26 -5.62
N ARG A 51 8.42 -19.17 -6.74
CA ARG A 51 9.85 -18.85 -6.75
C ARG A 51 10.14 -17.49 -6.11
N SER A 52 9.32 -16.49 -6.45
CA SER A 52 9.38 -15.17 -5.83
C SER A 52 9.21 -15.28 -4.32
N ALA A 53 8.14 -15.91 -3.82
CA ALA A 53 7.86 -16.03 -2.40
C ALA A 53 8.99 -16.68 -1.60
N VAL A 54 9.56 -17.79 -2.12
CA VAL A 54 10.71 -18.46 -1.48
C VAL A 54 11.92 -17.53 -1.41
N SER A 55 12.20 -16.75 -2.46
CA SER A 55 13.33 -15.81 -2.47
C SER A 55 13.18 -14.67 -1.43
N LEU A 56 11.95 -14.32 -1.05
CA LEU A 56 11.65 -13.22 -0.14
C LEU A 56 11.78 -13.57 1.35
N SER A 57 11.74 -14.85 1.71
CA SER A 57 11.75 -15.30 3.11
C SER A 57 12.91 -14.70 3.92
N HIS A 58 14.12 -14.68 3.34
CA HIS A 58 15.27 -14.03 3.97
C HIS A 58 15.05 -12.51 4.13
N GLY A 59 14.52 -11.84 3.12
CA GLY A 59 14.22 -10.41 3.18
C GLY A 59 13.23 -10.06 4.29
N PHE A 60 12.17 -10.85 4.43
CA PHE A 60 11.18 -10.69 5.50
C PHE A 60 11.79 -10.81 6.89
N ARG A 61 12.73 -11.76 7.07
CA ARG A 61 13.51 -11.86 8.30
C ARG A 61 14.30 -10.59 8.59
N GLU A 62 15.00 -10.04 7.59
CA GLU A 62 15.82 -8.84 7.76
C GLU A 62 14.99 -7.59 8.05
N PHE A 63 13.83 -7.42 7.41
CA PHE A 63 12.93 -6.30 7.71
C PHE A 63 12.47 -6.31 9.16
N PHE A 64 12.01 -7.48 9.64
CA PHE A 64 11.61 -7.61 11.03
C PHE A 64 12.77 -7.36 11.99
N LEU A 65 13.95 -7.90 11.69
CA LEU A 65 15.15 -7.71 12.51
C LEU A 65 15.60 -6.24 12.55
N ALA A 66 15.50 -5.52 11.44
CA ALA A 66 15.79 -4.09 11.36
C ALA A 66 14.87 -3.30 12.30
N GLY A 67 13.57 -3.59 12.31
CA GLY A 67 12.65 -3.01 13.29
C GLY A 67 12.97 -3.34 14.74
N PHE A 68 13.34 -4.60 15.00
CA PHE A 68 13.59 -5.09 16.34
C PHE A 68 14.90 -4.58 16.95
N THR A 69 15.94 -4.37 16.14
CA THR A 69 17.29 -4.02 16.62
C THR A 69 17.80 -2.66 16.16
N GLY A 70 17.20 -2.08 15.14
CA GLY A 70 17.64 -0.83 14.52
C GLY A 70 17.14 0.43 15.21
N GLU A 71 16.90 1.45 14.39
CA GLU A 71 16.59 2.81 14.81
C GLU A 71 15.32 2.91 15.68
N GLU A 72 15.35 3.86 16.61
CA GLU A 72 14.18 4.18 17.43
C GLU A 72 13.30 5.27 16.81
N ASP A 73 13.93 6.19 16.08
CA ASP A 73 13.25 7.17 15.26
C ASP A 73 12.64 6.48 14.03
N LEU A 74 11.32 6.60 13.87
CA LEU A 74 10.57 5.85 12.86
C LEU A 74 10.86 6.31 11.41
N PRO A 75 11.00 7.61 11.12
CA PRO A 75 11.51 8.06 9.82
C PRO A 75 12.91 7.53 9.51
N ALA A 76 13.83 7.49 10.50
CA ALA A 76 15.16 6.91 10.32
C ALA A 76 15.09 5.39 10.09
N LEU A 77 14.23 4.66 10.82
CA LEU A 77 13.99 3.24 10.58
C LEU A 77 13.46 2.99 9.16
N PHE A 78 12.53 3.81 8.68
CA PHE A 78 12.05 3.73 7.31
C PHE A 78 13.18 3.95 6.30
N ALA A 79 14.04 4.96 6.52
CA ALA A 79 15.22 5.19 5.69
C ALA A 79 16.19 4.00 5.72
N GLN A 80 16.39 3.37 6.87
CA GLN A 80 17.25 2.20 7.06
C GLN A 80 16.79 0.99 6.22
N ILE A 81 15.47 0.74 6.15
CA ILE A 81 14.95 -0.44 5.44
C ILE A 81 14.83 -0.25 3.91
N ARG A 82 14.98 0.98 3.39
CA ARG A 82 14.88 1.23 1.93
C ARG A 82 15.97 0.51 1.13
N PRO A 83 17.28 0.63 1.45
CA PRO A 83 18.32 -0.12 0.76
C PRO A 83 18.11 -1.64 0.85
N LEU A 84 17.68 -2.14 2.02
CA LEU A 84 17.32 -3.54 2.20
C LEU A 84 16.21 -3.97 1.23
N GLY A 85 15.16 -3.16 1.07
CA GLY A 85 14.10 -3.44 0.11
C GLY A 85 14.59 -3.51 -1.34
N MET A 86 15.57 -2.69 -1.71
CA MET A 86 16.19 -2.74 -3.04
C MET A 86 16.98 -4.04 -3.25
N GLU A 87 17.72 -4.50 -2.24
CA GLU A 87 18.44 -5.79 -2.29
C GLU A 87 17.48 -6.97 -2.38
N VAL A 88 16.37 -6.92 -1.64
CA VAL A 88 15.32 -7.96 -1.67
C VAL A 88 14.62 -7.97 -3.03
N GLU A 89 14.38 -6.81 -3.63
CA GLU A 89 13.84 -6.68 -4.99
C GLU A 89 14.79 -7.29 -6.02
N GLU A 90 16.09 -7.06 -5.91
CA GLU A 90 17.08 -7.66 -6.82
C GLU A 90 17.07 -9.20 -6.74
N LYS A 91 17.07 -9.76 -5.52
CA LYS A 91 16.97 -11.21 -5.30
C LYS A 91 15.68 -11.79 -5.87
N MET A 92 14.57 -11.08 -5.70
CA MET A 92 13.29 -11.46 -6.31
C MET A 92 13.40 -11.50 -7.83
N PHE A 93 13.97 -10.45 -8.44
CA PHE A 93 14.16 -10.41 -9.88
C PHE A 93 15.08 -11.53 -10.38
N ASP A 94 16.14 -11.88 -9.66
CA ASP A 94 16.99 -13.00 -10.02
C ASP A 94 16.22 -14.33 -9.99
N ALA A 95 15.39 -14.54 -8.98
CA ALA A 95 14.58 -15.76 -8.85
C ALA A 95 13.45 -15.86 -9.90
N THR A 96 12.95 -14.72 -10.39
CA THR A 96 11.80 -14.65 -11.32
C THR A 96 12.20 -14.44 -12.77
N GLY A 97 13.50 -14.39 -13.11
CA GLY A 97 13.94 -14.11 -14.48
C GLY A 97 13.65 -12.67 -14.90
N LYS A 98 13.82 -11.71 -13.98
CA LYS A 98 13.58 -10.27 -14.12
C LYS A 98 12.11 -9.88 -14.28
N VAL A 99 11.19 -10.75 -13.88
CA VAL A 99 9.75 -10.48 -13.89
C VAL A 99 9.32 -9.78 -12.60
N ASN A 100 8.52 -8.72 -12.73
CA ASN A 100 8.02 -7.94 -11.60
C ASN A 100 6.84 -8.66 -10.93
N THR A 101 7.14 -9.51 -9.95
CA THR A 101 6.14 -10.36 -9.29
C THR A 101 5.62 -9.74 -7.99
N HIS A 102 6.50 -9.55 -7.01
CA HIS A 102 6.13 -9.13 -5.65
C HIS A 102 6.73 -7.78 -5.25
N LYS A 103 7.12 -6.92 -6.19
CA LYS A 103 7.74 -5.61 -5.86
C LYS A 103 6.87 -4.76 -4.91
N GLY A 104 5.55 -4.71 -5.16
CA GLY A 104 4.62 -4.03 -4.27
C GLY A 104 4.53 -4.67 -2.88
N ILE A 105 4.57 -6.01 -2.82
CA ILE A 105 4.57 -6.78 -1.57
C ILE A 105 5.86 -6.56 -0.77
N ILE A 106 7.03 -6.51 -1.43
CA ILE A 106 8.32 -6.20 -0.76
C ILE A 106 8.22 -4.85 -0.05
N PHE A 107 7.66 -3.85 -0.73
CA PHE A 107 7.47 -2.52 -0.17
C PHE A 107 6.52 -2.53 1.04
N SER A 108 5.29 -3.02 0.86
CA SER A 108 4.27 -2.97 1.93
C SER A 108 4.58 -3.90 3.09
N MET A 109 4.89 -5.17 2.81
CA MET A 109 5.23 -6.17 3.83
C MET A 109 6.53 -5.82 4.55
N GLY A 110 7.52 -5.25 3.84
CA GLY A 110 8.77 -4.81 4.45
C GLY A 110 8.56 -3.73 5.52
N ILE A 111 7.70 -2.74 5.24
CA ILE A 111 7.34 -1.70 6.21
C ILE A 111 6.57 -2.30 7.39
N ILE A 112 5.58 -3.17 7.12
CA ILE A 112 4.79 -3.84 8.16
C ILE A 112 5.69 -4.69 9.07
N LEU A 113 6.61 -5.47 8.51
CA LEU A 113 7.54 -6.30 9.28
C LEU A 113 8.50 -5.47 10.13
N ALA A 114 9.02 -4.36 9.60
CA ALA A 114 9.84 -3.44 10.38
C ALA A 114 9.04 -2.78 11.51
N ALA A 115 7.81 -2.35 11.26
CA ALA A 115 6.92 -1.82 12.29
C ALA A 115 6.59 -2.87 13.37
N LEU A 116 6.33 -4.11 12.96
CA LEU A 116 6.13 -5.25 13.87
C LEU A 116 7.37 -5.47 14.72
N GLY A 117 8.56 -5.55 14.11
CA GLY A 117 9.82 -5.68 14.85
C GLY A 117 10.01 -4.56 15.89
N ARG A 118 9.71 -3.31 15.51
CA ARG A 118 9.77 -2.17 16.43
C ARG A 118 8.77 -2.31 17.57
N TYR A 119 7.54 -2.71 17.28
CA TYR A 119 6.51 -2.96 18.28
C TYR A 119 6.90 -4.08 19.26
N ALA A 120 7.45 -5.19 18.75
CA ALA A 120 7.94 -6.28 19.59
C ALA A 120 9.07 -5.81 20.52
N ARG A 121 9.97 -4.93 20.06
CA ARG A 121 11.01 -4.34 20.91
C ARG A 121 10.40 -3.49 22.02
N ILE A 122 9.39 -2.66 21.73
CA ILE A 122 8.67 -1.85 22.73
C ILE A 122 8.05 -2.74 23.82
N ARG A 123 7.58 -3.93 23.45
CA ARG A 123 7.01 -4.93 24.36
C ARG A 123 8.03 -5.91 24.95
N GLU A 124 9.32 -5.66 24.77
CA GLU A 124 10.40 -6.56 25.21
C GLU A 124 10.29 -8.02 24.69
N GLY A 125 9.54 -8.24 23.60
CA GLY A 125 9.31 -9.56 23.00
C GLY A 125 8.33 -10.45 23.77
N GLU A 126 7.39 -9.87 24.52
CA GLU A 126 6.37 -10.61 25.27
C GLU A 126 5.25 -11.17 24.39
N GLY A 127 5.21 -12.50 24.27
CA GLY A 127 4.07 -13.25 23.70
C GLY A 127 3.89 -13.11 22.19
N PRO A 128 2.94 -13.87 21.61
CA PRO A 128 2.54 -13.70 20.22
C PRO A 128 1.74 -12.40 20.03
N TYR A 129 1.72 -11.88 18.80
CA TYR A 129 0.85 -10.76 18.44
C TYR A 129 -0.62 -11.18 18.56
N ILE A 130 -1.45 -10.27 19.08
CA ILE A 130 -2.91 -10.44 19.16
C ILE A 130 -3.62 -9.39 18.28
N PRO A 131 -4.84 -9.67 17.79
CA PRO A 131 -5.56 -8.78 16.87
C PRO A 131 -5.70 -7.33 17.37
N GLU A 132 -5.86 -7.14 18.68
CA GLU A 132 -6.02 -5.84 19.34
C GLU A 132 -4.79 -4.93 19.17
N GLU A 133 -3.64 -5.49 18.81
CA GLU A 133 -2.37 -4.78 18.64
C GLU A 133 -2.19 -4.26 17.21
N THR A 134 -3.07 -4.66 16.28
CA THR A 134 -3.01 -4.28 14.86
C THR A 134 -2.97 -2.75 14.70
N GLU A 135 -3.83 -2.04 15.43
CA GLU A 135 -3.91 -0.59 15.36
C GLU A 135 -2.59 0.08 15.78
N ALA A 136 -1.95 -0.42 16.83
CA ALA A 136 -0.67 0.12 17.29
C ALA A 136 0.44 -0.08 16.25
N VAL A 137 0.47 -1.23 15.57
CA VAL A 137 1.41 -1.50 14.47
C VAL A 137 1.14 -0.57 13.29
N LEU A 138 -0.11 -0.38 12.90
CA LEU A 138 -0.48 0.53 11.79
C LEU A 138 -0.17 1.99 12.09
N GLN A 139 -0.23 2.41 13.36
CA GLN A 139 0.23 3.73 13.79
C GLN A 139 1.74 3.89 13.60
N LEU A 140 2.54 2.88 13.92
CA LEU A 140 3.98 2.89 13.64
C LEU A 140 4.24 2.99 12.13
N VAL A 141 3.53 2.22 11.31
CA VAL A 141 3.63 2.29 9.82
C VAL A 141 3.32 3.71 9.33
N THR A 142 2.26 4.33 9.84
CA THR A 142 1.88 5.71 9.48
C THR A 142 3.00 6.70 9.81
N GLN A 143 3.59 6.59 10.99
CA GLN A 143 4.69 7.47 11.42
C GLN A 143 5.98 7.21 10.62
N MET A 144 6.32 5.95 10.34
CA MET A 144 7.45 5.55 9.50
C MET A 144 7.37 6.16 8.10
N THR A 145 6.18 6.17 7.51
CA THR A 145 5.93 6.61 6.14
C THR A 145 5.57 8.10 6.02
N GLN A 146 5.71 8.88 7.09
CA GLN A 146 5.30 10.28 7.10
C GLN A 146 6.05 11.12 6.04
N GLY A 147 5.27 11.74 5.15
CA GLY A 147 5.79 12.56 4.06
C GLY A 147 6.46 11.76 2.95
N LEU A 148 6.26 10.44 2.88
CA LEU A 148 6.82 9.59 1.83
C LEU A 148 6.49 10.11 0.43
N VAL A 149 5.19 10.28 0.13
CA VAL A 149 4.71 10.66 -1.21
C VAL A 149 5.28 12.02 -1.61
N SER A 150 5.17 13.03 -0.75
CA SER A 150 5.66 14.38 -1.05
C SER A 150 7.17 14.41 -1.27
N LYS A 151 7.95 13.65 -0.49
CA LYS A 151 9.42 13.57 -0.64
C LYS A 151 9.83 12.79 -1.90
N ASP A 152 9.22 11.64 -2.16
CA ASP A 152 9.61 10.78 -3.29
C ASP A 152 9.25 11.43 -4.65
N PHE A 153 8.17 12.21 -4.70
CA PHE A 153 7.73 12.89 -5.92
C PHE A 153 8.14 14.37 -6.03
N GLN A 154 8.85 14.93 -5.04
CA GLN A 154 9.26 16.36 -5.05
C GLN A 154 10.01 16.76 -6.33
N SER A 155 10.77 15.84 -6.92
CA SER A 155 11.56 16.10 -8.13
C SER A 155 10.68 16.40 -9.35
N LEU A 156 9.42 15.96 -9.36
CA LEU A 156 8.48 16.20 -10.46
C LEU A 156 8.10 17.67 -10.63
N ALA A 157 8.37 18.52 -9.63
CA ALA A 157 8.29 19.98 -9.79
C ALA A 157 9.32 20.53 -10.81
N HIS A 158 10.35 19.75 -11.14
CA HIS A 158 11.49 20.19 -11.94
C HIS A 158 11.78 19.28 -13.14
N ARG A 159 11.04 18.19 -13.32
CA ARG A 159 11.18 17.27 -14.45
C ARG A 159 9.86 16.59 -14.79
N PRO A 160 9.65 16.14 -16.04
CA PRO A 160 8.46 15.38 -16.39
C PRO A 160 8.42 13.99 -15.70
N PRO A 161 7.23 13.40 -15.53
CA PRO A 161 7.06 12.06 -15.01
C PRO A 161 7.61 11.01 -15.99
N ALA A 162 8.48 10.14 -15.49
CA ALA A 162 9.14 9.07 -16.23
C ALA A 162 8.45 7.72 -16.03
N THR A 163 7.96 7.44 -14.82
CA THR A 163 7.30 6.16 -14.51
C THR A 163 5.77 6.26 -14.60
N HIS A 164 5.09 5.12 -14.70
CA HIS A 164 3.63 5.10 -14.67
C HIS A 164 3.09 5.63 -13.33
N GLY A 165 3.73 5.30 -12.21
CA GLY A 165 3.36 5.83 -10.89
C GLY A 165 3.60 7.33 -10.78
N GLU A 166 4.66 7.87 -11.39
CA GLU A 166 4.87 9.32 -11.47
C GLU A 166 3.81 10.00 -12.32
N ARG A 167 3.39 9.40 -13.44
CA ARG A 167 2.26 9.91 -14.24
C ARG A 167 0.98 9.91 -13.44
N LEU A 168 0.64 8.78 -12.81
CA LEU A 168 -0.53 8.68 -11.92
C LEU A 168 -0.46 9.67 -10.75
N TYR A 169 0.72 9.99 -10.24
CA TYR A 169 0.87 11.02 -9.22
C TYR A 169 0.65 12.42 -9.79
N VAL A 170 1.18 12.72 -10.99
CA VAL A 170 0.96 14.00 -11.69
C VAL A 170 -0.51 14.15 -12.08
N ASP A 171 -1.09 13.19 -12.78
CA ASP A 171 -2.52 13.13 -13.10
C ASP A 171 -3.34 13.21 -11.81
N ALA A 172 -2.91 12.47 -10.78
CA ALA A 172 -3.21 12.60 -9.37
C ALA A 172 -3.41 14.04 -8.94
N ILE A 173 -2.30 14.78 -8.80
CA ILE A 173 -2.25 16.16 -8.32
C ILE A 173 -2.85 17.18 -9.30
N GLU A 174 -2.92 16.89 -10.60
CA GLU A 174 -3.57 17.70 -11.63
C GLU A 174 -5.10 17.52 -11.57
N GLU A 175 -5.59 16.33 -11.20
CA GLU A 175 -6.99 16.08 -10.86
C GLU A 175 -7.31 16.51 -9.41
N THR A 176 -6.31 16.50 -8.52
CA THR A 176 -6.39 17.10 -7.18
C THR A 176 -6.13 18.60 -7.17
N GLU A 177 -5.76 19.21 -8.30
CA GLU A 177 -6.18 20.56 -8.66
C GLU A 177 -7.68 20.51 -8.95
N TYR A 178 -8.43 20.24 -7.88
CA TYR A 178 -9.58 21.02 -7.49
C TYR A 178 -10.10 21.90 -8.61
N ARG A 179 -11.23 21.51 -9.21
CA ARG A 179 -12.21 22.54 -9.54
C ARG A 179 -12.55 23.24 -8.23
N GLN A 180 -11.76 24.24 -7.84
CA GLN A 180 -12.19 25.34 -7.00
C GLN A 180 -13.37 25.98 -7.73
N ILE A 181 -14.57 25.45 -7.51
CA ILE A 181 -15.76 26.24 -7.75
C ILE A 181 -15.84 27.16 -6.54
N ASN A 182 -15.38 28.40 -6.72
CA ASN A 182 -15.54 29.50 -5.76
C ASN A 182 -14.83 29.35 -4.39
N GLY A 183 -13.67 28.69 -4.32
CA GLY A 183 -12.79 28.77 -3.14
C GLY A 183 -13.29 28.05 -1.88
N LEU A 184 -14.02 26.94 -2.02
CA LEU A 184 -14.46 26.10 -0.91
C LEU A 184 -13.68 24.76 -0.92
N ASP A 185 -13.09 24.40 0.23
CA ASP A 185 -12.37 23.14 0.43
C ASP A 185 -13.36 22.05 0.92
N PHE A 186 -13.53 20.97 0.16
CA PHE A 186 -14.38 19.84 0.53
C PHE A 186 -13.64 18.49 0.44
N THR A 187 -13.98 17.57 1.34
CA THR A 187 -13.34 16.25 1.48
C THR A 187 -14.37 15.12 1.46
N ILE A 188 -13.91 13.87 1.34
CA ILE A 188 -14.79 12.68 1.44
C ILE A 188 -15.58 12.61 2.76
N ALA A 189 -15.12 13.29 3.82
CA ALA A 189 -15.83 13.41 5.10
C ALA A 189 -17.11 14.27 4.99
N ASP A 190 -17.19 15.10 3.96
CA ASP A 190 -18.34 15.95 3.65
C ASP A 190 -19.37 15.24 2.77
N LYS A 191 -19.18 13.94 2.49
CA LYS A 191 -20.17 13.12 1.79
C LYS A 191 -21.43 12.94 2.65
N GLY A 192 -22.56 13.36 2.12
CA GLY A 192 -23.88 13.23 2.71
C GLY A 192 -24.62 11.98 2.28
N LYS A 193 -25.93 12.11 2.10
CA LYS A 193 -26.84 10.99 1.81
C LYS A 193 -26.72 10.57 0.35
N TYR A 194 -26.77 9.27 0.08
CA TYR A 194 -26.86 8.76 -1.29
C TYR A 194 -28.17 9.22 -1.98
N LEU A 195 -28.04 9.78 -3.17
CA LEU A 195 -29.13 10.37 -3.95
C LEU A 195 -29.50 9.50 -5.16
N GLY A 196 -28.55 8.75 -5.74
CA GLY A 196 -28.82 7.89 -6.88
C GLY A 196 -27.59 7.62 -7.73
N LYS A 197 -27.82 7.14 -8.96
CA LYS A 197 -26.76 6.99 -9.97
C LYS A 197 -27.10 7.80 -11.21
N ALA A 198 -26.08 8.41 -11.80
CA ALA A 198 -26.15 9.04 -13.11
C ALA A 198 -25.21 8.32 -14.09
N LYS A 199 -25.45 8.48 -15.38
CA LYS A 199 -24.49 8.10 -16.42
C LYS A 199 -23.90 9.36 -17.03
N TYR A 200 -22.60 9.37 -17.19
CA TYR A 200 -21.90 10.39 -17.95
C TYR A 200 -20.94 9.67 -18.90
N ASN A 201 -21.18 9.84 -20.21
CA ASN A 201 -20.62 8.98 -21.26
C ASN A 201 -20.93 7.49 -21.01
N GLU A 202 -19.92 6.61 -21.10
CA GLU A 202 -20.04 5.17 -20.87
C GLU A 202 -19.92 4.79 -19.38
N SER A 203 -19.65 5.75 -18.51
CA SER A 203 -19.30 5.51 -17.11
C SER A 203 -20.47 5.87 -16.18
N ALA A 204 -20.62 5.09 -15.11
CA ALA A 204 -21.65 5.29 -14.10
C ALA A 204 -21.07 6.05 -12.89
N VAL A 205 -21.81 7.05 -12.41
CA VAL A 205 -21.46 7.89 -11.27
C VAL A 205 -22.50 7.68 -10.18
N ARG A 206 -22.06 7.57 -8.92
CA ARG A 206 -22.93 7.60 -7.74
C ARG A 206 -22.99 9.03 -7.21
N LEU A 207 -24.21 9.50 -6.95
CA LEU A 207 -24.47 10.84 -6.47
C LEU A 207 -24.83 10.79 -4.99
N TYR A 208 -24.29 11.73 -4.22
CA TYR A 208 -24.54 11.93 -2.81
C TYR A 208 -24.80 13.43 -2.55
N SER A 209 -25.56 13.77 -1.51
CA SER A 209 -25.64 15.16 -1.05
C SER A 209 -24.32 15.58 -0.39
N VAL A 210 -24.12 16.87 -0.16
CA VAL A 210 -23.02 17.36 0.67
C VAL A 210 -23.51 17.55 2.11
N LYS A 211 -22.74 17.06 3.08
CA LYS A 211 -23.06 17.16 4.51
C LYS A 211 -22.98 18.62 4.95
N GLY A 212 -24.06 19.14 5.49
CA GLY A 212 -24.13 20.53 5.96
C GLY A 212 -24.52 21.55 4.89
N ASP A 213 -24.66 21.14 3.62
CA ASP A 213 -25.28 21.95 2.59
C ASP A 213 -26.80 21.88 2.72
N THR A 214 -27.39 22.88 3.38
CA THR A 214 -28.84 22.94 3.61
C THR A 214 -29.61 23.60 2.47
N GLU A 215 -28.90 24.12 1.47
CA GLU A 215 -29.49 24.82 0.31
C GLU A 215 -29.41 23.97 -0.97
N ASP A 216 -28.96 22.71 -0.86
CA ASP A 216 -28.78 21.76 -1.97
C ASP A 216 -28.00 22.35 -3.16
N LYS A 217 -27.02 23.21 -2.86
CA LYS A 217 -26.17 23.89 -3.85
C LYS A 217 -25.17 22.94 -4.49
N TYR A 218 -24.78 21.87 -3.80
CA TYR A 218 -23.69 20.99 -4.19
C TYR A 218 -24.08 19.52 -4.13
N ILE A 219 -23.60 18.75 -5.11
CA ILE A 219 -23.72 17.30 -5.18
C ILE A 219 -22.33 16.68 -5.22
N TYR A 220 -22.12 15.63 -4.42
CA TYR A 220 -20.91 14.82 -4.41
C TYR A 220 -21.04 13.65 -5.40
N ALA A 221 -20.16 13.60 -6.39
CA ALA A 221 -20.14 12.60 -7.45
C ALA A 221 -18.95 11.64 -7.29
N PHE A 222 -19.23 10.33 -7.32
CA PHE A 222 -18.23 9.27 -7.14
C PHE A 222 -18.21 8.34 -8.36
N TRP A 223 -17.06 8.23 -9.03
CA TRP A 223 -16.83 7.23 -10.06
C TRP A 223 -16.45 5.91 -9.42
N ASP A 224 -16.99 4.80 -9.91
CA ASP A 224 -16.69 3.48 -9.34
C ASP A 224 -15.19 3.09 -9.48
N TRP A 225 -14.39 3.79 -10.31
CA TRP A 225 -12.99 3.46 -10.58
C TRP A 225 -11.99 4.64 -10.68
N GLU A 226 -12.43 5.91 -10.78
CA GLU A 226 -11.54 7.04 -11.15
C GLU A 226 -11.72 8.30 -10.27
N GLY A 227 -12.07 8.12 -8.99
CA GLY A 227 -12.08 9.24 -8.03
C GLY A 227 -13.42 9.97 -7.87
N PHE A 228 -13.39 11.13 -7.23
CA PHE A 228 -14.58 11.87 -6.78
C PHE A 228 -14.48 13.37 -7.03
N PHE A 229 -15.62 14.04 -7.20
CA PHE A 229 -15.69 15.48 -7.41
C PHE A 229 -17.03 16.06 -6.96
N TYR A 230 -17.12 17.39 -6.86
CA TYR A 230 -18.34 18.11 -6.50
C TYR A 230 -18.89 18.84 -7.73
N VAL A 231 -20.22 18.93 -7.82
CA VAL A 231 -20.92 19.60 -8.92
C VAL A 231 -21.90 20.60 -8.34
N LEU A 232 -21.91 21.82 -8.88
CA LEU A 232 -22.98 22.80 -8.64
C LEU A 232 -24.30 22.23 -9.16
N ASN A 233 -25.30 22.24 -8.30
CA ASN A 233 -26.66 21.88 -8.68
C ASN A 233 -27.30 23.12 -9.34
N GLU A 234 -27.10 23.28 -10.66
CA GLU A 234 -27.78 24.28 -11.49
C GLU A 234 -29.20 23.85 -11.88
#